data_AF-A0AAU9WP45-F1
#
_entry.id   AF-A0AAU9WP45-F1
#
_cell.length_a   1.000
_cell.length_b   1.000
_cell.length_c   1.000
_cell.angle_alpha   90.00
_cell.angle_beta   90.00
_cell.angle_gamma   90.00
#
_symmetry.space_group_name_H-M   'P 1'
#
loop_
_entity.id
_entity.type
_entity.pdbx_description
1 polymer ?
#
loop_
_entity_poly.entity_id
_entity_poly.type
_entity_poly.pdbx_seq_one_letter_code
_entity_poly.pdbx_strand_id
1 'polypeptide(L)'
;MDLPWTELPRFEAALMKKGLQPKEFERTLLSKISKIFENEREVVERSVKISVECVRENVCIRENESKPGLDQRYKVALNKYVDDKILPNKQTPPKKLIKDTGGIRNVIRYDKKLIRDYHKDQHELFSEDNLLGREFRKLTPAIKLNEKGYFIHDNDAHFSIEDACRVIDKFTCMFLQYLILLKNNGQVPSEDWKPQKLLKILSHCEKIVRRRVSLDWGIENDLLDNTGYNVWKAHVMIVMSYAALAVVLDMILKKQQPVAPVVKSRL
;
A
#
# COMPACT_ATOMS: atom_id res chain seq x y z
N MET A 1 44.81 11.03 -38.99
CA MET A 1 44.95 11.89 -37.80
C MET A 1 43.64 11.81 -37.06
N ASP A 2 43.53 10.85 -36.15
CA ASP A 2 42.33 10.61 -35.37
C ASP A 2 42.39 11.47 -34.11
N LEU A 3 41.46 12.42 -34.00
CA LEU A 3 41.26 13.16 -32.75
C LEU A 3 40.66 12.18 -31.74
N PRO A 4 41.28 11.98 -30.56
CA PRO A 4 40.72 11.12 -29.55
C PRO A 4 39.46 11.80 -28.99
N TRP A 5 38.39 11.02 -28.83
CA TRP A 5 37.17 11.42 -28.15
C TRP A 5 37.48 11.68 -26.66
N THR A 6 38.10 12.81 -26.32
CA THR A 6 38.73 12.96 -25.00
C THR A 6 37.82 13.33 -23.85
N GLU A 7 36.57 13.75 -24.05
CA GLU A 7 35.64 13.91 -22.93
C GLU A 7 34.21 13.56 -23.36
N LEU A 8 33.75 12.36 -22.97
CA LEU A 8 32.32 12.07 -22.96
C LEU A 8 31.61 13.14 -22.12
N PRO A 9 30.50 13.75 -22.58
CA PRO A 9 29.76 14.72 -21.78
C PRO A 9 29.38 14.07 -20.44
N ARG A 10 29.86 14.66 -19.34
CA ARG A 10 29.43 14.26 -17.99
C ARG A 10 27.97 14.68 -17.83
N PHE A 11 27.06 13.77 -18.15
CA PHE A 11 25.67 13.92 -17.77
C PHE A 11 25.58 13.87 -16.23
N GLU A 12 25.45 15.02 -15.58
CA GLU A 12 25.01 15.12 -14.17
C GLU A 12 23.49 14.86 -14.07
N ALA A 13 23.00 13.80 -14.70
CA ALA A 13 21.66 13.30 -14.42
C ALA A 13 21.69 12.56 -13.08
N ALA A 14 21.80 13.31 -11.98
CA ALA A 14 21.52 12.77 -10.66
C ALA A 14 20.02 12.45 -10.60
N LEU A 15 19.65 11.25 -11.03
CA LEU A 15 18.31 10.71 -10.88
C LEU A 15 18.04 10.54 -9.39
N MET A 16 17.51 11.59 -8.76
CA MET A 16 17.12 11.54 -7.36
C MET A 16 15.87 10.69 -7.22
N LYS A 17 16.02 9.47 -6.70
CA LYS A 17 14.90 8.67 -6.22
C LYS A 17 14.16 9.45 -5.13
N LYS A 18 12.87 9.71 -5.34
CA LYS A 18 11.95 10.35 -4.38
C LYS A 18 10.87 9.37 -3.88
N GLY A 19 11.21 8.09 -3.77
CA GLY A 19 10.24 7.02 -3.50
C GLY A 19 9.20 6.86 -4.63
N LEU A 20 8.19 6.03 -4.40
CA LEU A 20 7.08 5.85 -5.34
C LEU A 20 6.21 7.12 -5.36
N GLN A 21 6.31 7.93 -6.42
CA GLN A 21 5.57 9.18 -6.51
C GLN A 21 4.06 8.92 -6.57
N PRO A 22 3.21 9.86 -6.12
CA PRO A 22 1.76 9.65 -6.10
C PRO A 22 1.16 9.22 -7.46
N LYS A 23 1.66 9.78 -8.57
CA LYS A 23 1.24 9.38 -9.93
C LYS A 23 1.72 7.97 -10.32
N GLU A 24 2.92 7.58 -9.90
CA GLU A 24 3.46 6.25 -10.15
C GLU A 24 2.73 5.20 -9.33
N PHE A 25 2.43 5.52 -8.06
CA PHE A 25 1.57 4.73 -7.18
C PHE A 25 0.21 4.48 -7.84
N GLU A 26 -0.47 5.55 -8.26
CA GLU A 26 -1.78 5.49 -8.90
C GLU A 26 -1.77 4.62 -10.16
N ARG A 27 -0.82 4.84 -11.07
CA ARG A 27 -0.68 4.07 -12.32
C ARG A 27 -0.42 2.58 -12.04
N THR A 28 0.46 2.28 -11.08
CA THR A 28 0.84 0.91 -10.75
C THR A 28 -0.32 0.18 -10.07
N LEU A 29 -1.02 0.87 -9.16
CA LEU A 29 -2.18 0.34 -8.48
C LEU A 29 -3.33 0.05 -9.45
N LEU A 30 -3.63 0.98 -10.37
CA LEU A 30 -4.60 0.76 -11.44
C LEU A 30 -4.24 -0.47 -12.27
N SER A 31 -2.97 -0.60 -12.70
CA SER A 31 -2.52 -1.76 -13.46
C SER A 31 -2.72 -3.08 -12.70
N LYS A 32 -2.42 -3.12 -11.39
CA LYS A 32 -2.64 -4.30 -10.56
C LYS A 32 -4.13 -4.63 -10.41
N ILE A 33 -4.95 -3.61 -10.14
CA ILE A 33 -6.40 -3.79 -9.99
C ILE A 33 -7.00 -4.29 -11.30
N SER A 34 -6.65 -3.70 -12.44
CA SER A 34 -7.11 -4.17 -13.76
C SER A 34 -6.82 -5.66 -13.96
N LYS A 35 -5.64 -6.15 -13.55
CA LYS A 35 -5.29 -7.57 -13.62
C LYS A 35 -6.08 -8.45 -12.66
N ILE A 36 -6.35 -7.99 -11.45
CA ILE A 36 -7.20 -8.72 -10.48
C ILE A 36 -8.65 -8.80 -11.00
N PHE A 37 -9.09 -7.76 -11.71
CA PHE A 37 -10.46 -7.60 -12.21
C PHE A 37 -10.63 -8.11 -13.65
N GLU A 38 -9.59 -8.71 -14.25
CA GLU A 38 -9.58 -9.09 -15.68
C GLU A 38 -10.73 -10.03 -16.07
N ASN A 39 -11.26 -10.80 -15.12
CA ASN A 39 -12.39 -11.71 -15.31
C ASN A 39 -13.77 -11.08 -15.00
N GLU A 40 -13.84 -9.85 -14.49
CA GLU A 40 -15.04 -9.23 -13.90
C GLU A 40 -15.36 -7.85 -14.56
N ARG A 41 -14.94 -7.68 -15.82
CA ARG A 41 -14.64 -6.39 -16.49
C ARG A 41 -15.77 -5.35 -16.65
N GLU A 42 -17.04 -5.71 -16.71
CA GLU A 42 -18.06 -4.77 -17.22
C GLU A 42 -18.57 -3.72 -16.22
N VAL A 43 -18.21 -3.85 -14.94
CA VAL A 43 -19.12 -3.36 -13.88
C VAL A 43 -18.49 -2.28 -12.99
N VAL A 44 -17.19 -1.97 -13.14
CA VAL A 44 -16.42 -1.38 -12.02
C VAL A 44 -15.52 -0.17 -12.34
N GLU A 45 -15.25 0.17 -13.60
CA GLU A 45 -14.17 1.12 -13.96
C GLU A 45 -14.26 2.51 -13.28
N ARG A 46 -15.44 3.15 -13.26
CA ARG A 46 -15.57 4.49 -12.64
C ARG A 46 -15.40 4.45 -11.12
N SER A 47 -15.94 3.44 -10.45
CA SER A 47 -15.82 3.28 -9.00
C SER A 47 -14.40 2.95 -8.59
N VAL A 48 -13.68 2.15 -9.39
CA VAL A 48 -12.27 1.83 -9.16
C VAL A 48 -11.41 3.09 -9.14
N LYS A 49 -11.55 3.95 -10.15
CA LYS A 49 -10.74 5.17 -10.23
C LYS A 49 -10.94 6.08 -9.01
N ILE A 50 -12.19 6.30 -8.60
CA ILE A 50 -12.53 7.11 -7.42
C ILE A 50 -11.94 6.49 -6.14
N SER A 51 -12.00 5.17 -6.00
CA SER A 51 -11.45 4.47 -4.83
C SER A 51 -9.92 4.44 -4.82
N VAL A 52 -9.27 4.32 -5.98
CA VAL A 52 -7.82 4.47 -6.13
C VAL A 52 -7.37 5.87 -5.74
N GLU A 53 -8.06 6.91 -6.23
CA GLU A 53 -7.77 8.31 -5.87
C GLU A 53 -7.90 8.52 -4.36
N CYS A 54 -8.95 7.97 -3.75
CA CYS A 54 -9.17 8.03 -2.31
C CYS A 54 -8.04 7.33 -1.53
N VAL A 55 -7.70 6.08 -1.87
CA VAL A 55 -6.59 5.37 -1.21
C VAL A 55 -5.28 6.14 -1.38
N ARG A 56 -4.99 6.66 -2.58
CA ARG A 56 -3.80 7.48 -2.86
C ARG A 56 -3.75 8.72 -1.94
N GLU A 57 -4.85 9.44 -1.79
CA GLU A 57 -4.93 10.63 -0.91
C GLU A 57 -4.69 10.31 0.57
N ASN A 58 -4.97 9.07 0.99
CA ASN A 58 -4.81 8.59 2.35
C ASN A 58 -3.41 8.02 2.65
N VAL A 59 -2.63 7.67 1.63
CA VAL A 59 -1.36 6.96 1.82
C VAL A 59 -0.15 7.60 1.16
N CYS A 60 -0.32 8.44 0.14
CA CYS A 60 0.79 9.03 -0.59
C CYS A 60 1.14 10.42 -0.08
N ILE A 61 2.43 10.64 0.14
CA ILE A 61 3.03 11.96 0.38
C ILE A 61 4.13 12.21 -0.66
N ARG A 62 4.54 13.46 -0.83
CA ARG A 62 5.71 13.80 -1.64
C ARG A 62 6.50 14.95 -1.04
N GLU A 63 7.78 15.00 -1.40
CA GLU A 63 8.61 16.19 -1.20
C GLU A 63 8.17 17.28 -2.18
N ASN A 64 8.27 18.52 -1.73
CA ASN A 64 8.00 19.68 -2.53
C ASN A 64 9.15 19.89 -3.54
N GLU A 65 8.80 20.17 -4.78
CA GLU A 65 9.76 20.36 -5.88
C GLU A 65 10.44 21.74 -5.83
N SER A 66 9.76 22.76 -5.30
CA SER A 66 10.23 24.15 -5.30
C SER A 66 10.72 24.65 -3.95
N LYS A 67 10.42 23.96 -2.85
CA LYS A 67 10.83 24.34 -1.49
C LYS A 67 11.26 23.10 -0.69
N PRO A 68 12.23 23.22 0.23
CA PRO A 68 12.57 22.13 1.13
C PRO A 68 11.36 21.65 1.96
N GLY A 69 11.18 20.34 2.09
CA GLY A 69 10.15 19.71 2.92
C GLY A 69 9.04 19.03 2.13
N LEU A 70 7.97 18.63 2.84
CA LEU A 70 6.83 17.91 2.25
C LEU A 70 5.80 18.85 1.59
N ASP A 71 5.19 18.39 0.51
CA ASP A 71 4.14 19.12 -0.22
C ASP A 71 2.83 19.15 0.60
N GLN A 72 2.50 20.34 1.09
CA GLN A 72 1.32 20.59 1.94
C GLN A 72 -0.01 20.47 1.21
N ARG A 73 -0.06 20.15 -0.09
CA ARG A 73 -1.30 19.76 -0.78
C ARG A 73 -1.78 18.37 -0.34
N TYR A 74 -0.88 17.50 0.15
CA TYR A 74 -1.20 16.14 0.59
C TYR A 74 -1.60 16.10 2.08
N LYS A 75 -2.44 17.05 2.53
CA LYS A 75 -2.76 17.25 3.95
C LYS A 75 -3.35 15.99 4.62
N VAL A 76 -4.21 15.27 3.91
CA VAL A 76 -4.89 14.07 4.43
C VAL A 76 -3.87 13.00 4.81
N ALA A 77 -3.03 12.57 3.86
CA ALA A 77 -1.93 11.65 4.14
C ALA A 77 -0.98 12.21 5.20
N LEU A 78 -0.56 13.48 5.11
CA LEU A 78 0.37 14.07 6.09
C LEU A 78 -0.16 14.01 7.53
N ASN A 79 -1.46 14.24 7.74
CA ASN A 79 -2.09 14.06 9.05
C ASN A 79 -1.96 12.62 9.52
N LYS A 80 -2.36 11.66 8.66
CA LYS A 80 -2.29 10.23 8.99
C LYS A 80 -0.88 9.75 9.30
N TYR A 81 0.14 10.24 8.59
CA TYR A 81 1.55 9.89 8.87
C TYR A 81 2.01 10.40 10.24
N VAL A 82 1.53 11.57 10.68
CA VAL A 82 1.82 12.09 12.02
C VAL A 82 1.03 11.32 13.09
N ASP A 83 -0.26 11.08 12.86
CA ASP A 83 -1.13 10.34 13.77
C ASP A 83 -0.63 8.90 14.01
N ASP A 84 -0.16 8.24 12.95
CA ASP A 84 0.44 6.90 13.01
C ASP A 84 1.86 6.88 13.59
N LYS A 85 2.39 8.05 13.97
CA LYS A 85 3.74 8.26 14.51
C LYS A 85 4.84 7.78 13.55
N ILE A 86 4.56 7.85 12.25
CA ILE A 86 5.52 7.60 11.18
C ILE A 86 6.40 8.83 11.05
N LEU A 87 5.80 10.02 10.90
CA LEU A 87 6.51 11.30 10.86
C LEU A 87 6.38 12.05 12.19
N PRO A 88 7.41 12.77 12.63
CA PRO A 88 7.32 13.62 13.82
C PRO A 88 6.47 14.87 13.57
N ASN A 89 6.39 15.35 12.32
CA ASN A 89 5.63 16.52 11.91
C ASN A 89 5.37 16.50 10.39
N LYS A 90 4.60 17.47 9.89
CA LYS A 90 4.18 17.56 8.48
C LYS A 90 5.24 18.16 7.56
N GLN A 91 6.42 18.51 8.08
CA GLN A 91 7.48 19.19 7.35
C GLN A 91 8.66 18.27 7.06
N THR A 92 8.92 17.31 7.94
CA THR A 92 10.11 16.45 7.89
C THR A 92 9.86 15.27 6.95
N PRO A 93 10.56 15.15 5.81
CA PRO A 93 10.36 14.05 4.89
C PRO A 93 10.95 12.74 5.45
N PRO A 94 10.39 11.56 5.08
CA PRO A 94 10.92 10.26 5.51
C PRO A 94 12.41 10.11 5.22
N LYS A 95 12.86 10.54 4.02
CA LYS A 95 14.27 10.51 3.61
C LYS A 95 15.21 11.22 4.59
N LYS A 96 14.78 12.35 5.13
CA LYS A 96 15.57 13.10 6.12
C LYS A 96 15.68 12.31 7.43
N LEU A 97 14.60 11.70 7.91
CA LEU A 97 14.63 10.86 9.12
C LEU A 97 15.56 9.65 8.96
N ILE A 98 15.52 9.01 7.80
CA ILE A 98 16.39 7.88 7.48
C ILE A 98 17.86 8.32 7.49
N LYS A 99 18.18 9.45 6.83
CA LYS A 99 19.54 10.01 6.83
C LYS A 99 20.01 10.42 8.22
N ASP A 100 19.17 11.15 8.97
CA ASP A 100 19.49 11.67 10.31
C ASP A 100 19.67 10.54 11.34
N THR A 101 19.10 9.36 11.08
CA THR A 101 19.30 8.16 11.91
C THR A 101 20.41 7.24 11.41
N GLY A 102 21.21 7.68 10.43
CA GLY A 102 22.39 6.94 9.96
C GLY A 102 22.06 5.78 9.01
N GLY A 103 20.90 5.83 8.33
CA GLY A 103 20.31 4.79 7.47
C GLY A 103 21.15 4.30 6.29
N ILE A 104 22.27 3.66 6.59
CA ILE A 104 22.95 2.68 5.75
C ILE A 104 22.20 1.35 5.99
N ARG A 105 21.98 0.57 4.92
CA ARG A 105 21.35 -0.74 5.01
C ARG A 105 21.99 -1.55 6.16
N ASN A 106 21.17 -2.00 7.12
CA ASN A 106 21.58 -2.72 8.35
C ASN A 106 22.22 -1.91 9.50
N VAL A 107 22.41 -0.59 9.38
CA VAL A 107 22.96 0.27 10.44
C VAL A 107 21.88 1.21 11.03
N ILE A 108 21.11 0.65 11.99
CA ILE A 108 20.46 1.24 13.19
C ILE A 108 19.67 2.58 13.09
N ARG A 109 18.31 2.54 13.03
CA ARG A 109 17.32 2.74 14.16
C ARG A 109 15.89 3.02 13.67
N TYR A 110 15.70 3.88 12.66
CA TYR A 110 14.36 4.26 12.17
C TYR A 110 13.73 3.18 11.27
N ASP A 111 14.53 2.58 10.39
CA ASP A 111 14.05 1.52 9.48
C ASP A 111 13.58 0.27 10.22
N LYS A 112 14.35 -0.20 11.22
CA LYS A 112 13.98 -1.38 12.03
C LYS A 112 12.67 -1.16 12.78
N LYS A 113 12.42 0.07 13.25
CA LYS A 113 11.16 0.39 13.92
C LYS A 113 10.01 0.32 12.93
N LEU A 114 10.10 1.01 11.78
CA LEU A 114 9.05 0.98 10.76
C LEU A 114 8.79 -0.44 10.23
N ILE A 115 9.85 -1.23 10.04
CA ILE A 115 9.77 -2.63 9.62
C ILE A 115 8.98 -3.47 10.62
N ARG A 116 9.39 -3.43 11.89
CA ARG A 116 8.69 -4.12 12.96
C ARG A 116 7.24 -3.65 13.07
N ASP A 117 7.01 -2.35 12.92
CA ASP A 117 5.71 -1.72 13.08
C ASP A 117 4.74 -2.17 11.96
N TYR A 118 5.13 -2.20 10.68
CA TYR A 118 4.24 -2.71 9.63
C TYR A 118 4.04 -4.23 9.72
N HIS A 119 5.05 -4.98 10.18
CA HIS A 119 4.89 -6.42 10.41
C HIS A 119 3.97 -6.72 11.59
N LYS A 120 3.98 -5.87 12.63
CA LYS A 120 3.02 -5.92 13.73
C LYS A 120 1.60 -5.66 13.24
N ASP A 121 1.36 -4.60 12.46
CA ASP A 121 0.02 -4.33 11.91
C ASP A 121 -0.44 -5.46 10.98
N GLN A 122 0.48 -6.07 10.21
CA GLN A 122 0.22 -7.25 9.40
C GLN A 122 -0.16 -8.45 10.26
N HIS A 123 0.54 -8.68 11.37
CA HIS A 123 0.21 -9.75 12.32
C HIS A 123 -1.18 -9.55 12.90
N GLU A 124 -1.50 -8.36 13.39
CA GLU A 124 -2.82 -8.00 13.94
C GLU A 124 -3.92 -8.25 12.89
N LEU A 125 -3.72 -7.76 11.66
CA LEU A 125 -4.69 -7.89 10.57
C LEU A 125 -5.11 -9.35 10.29
N PHE A 126 -4.15 -10.29 10.29
CA PHE A 126 -4.38 -11.69 9.92
C PHE A 126 -4.45 -12.66 11.11
N SER A 127 -4.23 -12.20 12.34
CA SER A 127 -4.36 -13.04 13.54
C SER A 127 -5.65 -12.74 14.30
N GLU A 128 -6.16 -11.52 14.23
CA GLU A 128 -7.38 -11.15 14.95
C GLU A 128 -8.66 -11.64 14.23
N ASP A 129 -9.49 -12.39 14.94
CA ASP A 129 -10.73 -13.00 14.41
C ASP A 129 -11.78 -11.96 13.99
N ASN A 130 -11.77 -10.79 14.62
CA ASN A 130 -12.63 -9.66 14.28
C ASN A 130 -12.11 -8.87 13.07
N LEU A 131 -10.92 -9.18 12.53
CA LEU A 131 -10.37 -8.64 11.29
C LEU A 131 -10.40 -9.72 10.21
N LEU A 132 -9.24 -10.26 9.81
CA LEU A 132 -9.13 -11.32 8.80
C LEU A 132 -8.74 -12.69 9.40
N GLY A 133 -8.51 -12.82 10.70
CA GLY A 133 -7.96 -14.05 11.30
C GLY A 133 -8.79 -15.31 11.03
N ARG A 134 -10.12 -15.20 11.12
CA ARG A 134 -11.02 -16.32 10.79
C ARG A 134 -10.91 -16.74 9.33
N GLU A 135 -10.92 -15.77 8.41
CA GLU A 135 -10.85 -16.04 6.97
C GLU A 135 -9.45 -16.46 6.53
N PHE A 136 -8.40 -15.97 7.20
CA PHE A 136 -7.03 -16.40 7.00
C PHE A 136 -6.85 -17.88 7.27
N ARG A 137 -7.34 -18.37 8.40
CA ARG A 137 -7.29 -19.82 8.71
C ARG A 137 -8.07 -20.68 7.71
N LYS A 138 -9.15 -20.14 7.12
CA LYS A 138 -9.97 -20.85 6.12
C LYS A 138 -9.36 -20.84 4.72
N LEU A 139 -8.93 -19.67 4.24
CA LEU A 139 -8.48 -19.45 2.85
C LEU A 139 -7.04 -19.92 2.62
N THR A 140 -6.23 -19.96 3.68
CA THR A 140 -4.81 -20.29 3.62
C THR A 140 -4.41 -21.24 4.75
N PRO A 141 -4.96 -22.47 4.80
CA PRO A 141 -4.74 -23.38 5.92
C PRO A 141 -3.30 -23.87 6.06
N ALA A 142 -2.51 -23.84 4.98
CA ALA A 142 -1.10 -24.28 4.96
C ALA A 142 -0.09 -23.14 5.24
N ILE A 143 -0.58 -22.00 5.72
CA ILE A 143 0.20 -20.78 5.93
C ILE A 143 -0.11 -20.27 7.34
N LYS A 144 0.94 -19.98 8.11
CA LYS A 144 0.86 -19.39 9.44
C LYS A 144 1.63 -18.07 9.51
N LEU A 145 1.37 -17.30 10.56
CA LEU A 145 2.17 -16.14 10.92
C LEU A 145 3.13 -16.52 12.05
N ASN A 146 4.40 -16.17 11.93
CA ASN A 146 5.31 -16.25 13.07
C ASN A 146 5.06 -15.10 14.06
N GLU A 147 5.71 -15.16 15.23
CA GLU A 147 5.59 -14.15 16.30
C GLU A 147 6.00 -12.74 15.86
N LYS A 148 6.79 -12.63 14.80
CA LYS A 148 7.24 -11.36 14.24
C LYS A 148 6.32 -10.84 13.15
N GLY A 149 5.23 -11.54 12.80
CA GLY A 149 4.28 -11.12 11.78
C GLY A 149 4.67 -11.44 10.34
N TYR A 150 5.61 -12.35 10.12
CA TYR A 150 5.94 -12.86 8.78
C TYR A 150 5.07 -14.06 8.46
N PHE A 151 4.59 -14.11 7.21
CA PHE A 151 4.00 -15.33 6.67
C PHE A 151 5.08 -16.39 6.51
N ILE A 152 4.75 -17.62 6.90
CA ILE A 152 5.58 -18.80 6.73
C ILE A 152 4.69 -19.98 6.33
N HIS A 153 5.25 -20.92 5.58
CA HIS A 153 4.58 -22.20 5.35
C HIS A 153 4.53 -23.01 6.65
N ASP A 154 3.55 -23.91 6.78
CA ASP A 154 3.42 -24.74 7.98
C ASP A 154 4.63 -25.62 8.25
N ASN A 155 5.30 -26.06 7.19
CA ASN A 155 6.55 -26.82 7.22
C ASN A 155 7.81 -25.94 7.43
N ASP A 156 7.64 -24.67 7.81
CA ASP A 156 8.69 -23.68 8.02
C ASP A 156 9.59 -23.42 6.79
N ALA A 157 9.12 -23.76 5.59
CA ALA A 157 9.83 -23.45 4.34
C ALA A 157 9.88 -21.93 4.06
N HIS A 158 10.87 -21.52 3.26
CA HIS A 158 11.05 -20.13 2.84
C HIS A 158 9.79 -19.60 2.15
N PHE A 159 9.27 -18.48 2.65
CA PHE A 159 8.07 -17.84 2.13
C PHE A 159 8.44 -16.59 1.34
N SER A 160 8.18 -16.60 0.03
CA SER A 160 8.59 -15.50 -0.85
C SER A 160 7.67 -14.27 -0.73
N ILE A 161 8.14 -13.12 -1.22
CA ILE A 161 7.29 -11.93 -1.31
C ILE A 161 6.15 -12.15 -2.29
N GLU A 162 6.39 -12.90 -3.37
CA GLU A 162 5.37 -13.31 -4.32
C GLU A 162 4.27 -14.13 -3.65
N ASP A 163 4.64 -15.06 -2.75
CA ASP A 163 3.66 -15.84 -1.99
C ASP A 163 2.87 -14.96 -1.02
N ALA A 164 3.52 -13.97 -0.38
CA ALA A 164 2.83 -12.99 0.45
C ALA A 164 1.82 -12.16 -0.36
N CYS A 165 2.21 -11.72 -1.56
CA CYS A 165 1.31 -11.00 -2.46
C CYS A 165 0.13 -11.89 -2.86
N ARG A 166 0.35 -13.17 -3.19
CA ARG A 166 -0.72 -14.13 -3.50
C ARG A 166 -1.70 -14.30 -2.34
N VAL A 167 -1.22 -14.38 -1.10
CA VAL A 167 -2.09 -14.43 0.09
C VAL A 167 -2.96 -13.19 0.15
N ILE A 168 -2.37 -12.00 0.11
CA ILE A 168 -3.12 -10.74 0.19
C ILE A 168 -4.12 -10.61 -0.96
N ASP A 169 -3.70 -10.96 -2.18
CA ASP A 169 -4.52 -10.89 -3.38
C ASP A 169 -5.72 -11.87 -3.31
N LYS A 170 -5.60 -13.03 -2.64
CA LYS A 170 -6.75 -13.90 -2.36
C LYS A 170 -7.83 -13.20 -1.55
N PHE A 171 -7.46 -12.40 -0.54
CA PHE A 171 -8.44 -11.59 0.19
C PHE A 171 -9.01 -10.48 -0.66
N THR A 172 -8.20 -9.84 -1.51
CA THR A 172 -8.70 -8.87 -2.49
C THR A 172 -9.76 -9.49 -3.39
N CYS A 173 -9.53 -10.70 -3.90
CA CYS A 173 -10.50 -11.45 -4.70
C CYS A 173 -11.75 -11.84 -3.90
N MET A 174 -11.61 -12.28 -2.64
CA MET A 174 -12.75 -12.58 -1.76
C MET A 174 -13.65 -11.35 -1.58
N PHE A 175 -13.06 -10.19 -1.26
CA PHE A 175 -13.82 -8.95 -1.13
C PHE A 175 -14.36 -8.43 -2.47
N LEU A 176 -13.70 -8.73 -3.58
CA LEU A 176 -14.23 -8.40 -4.91
C LEU A 176 -15.50 -9.20 -5.21
N GLN A 177 -15.49 -10.50 -4.95
CA GLN A 177 -16.69 -11.35 -5.05
C GLN A 177 -17.81 -10.82 -4.16
N TYR A 178 -17.47 -10.41 -2.94
CA TYR A 178 -18.40 -9.78 -2.01
C TYR A 178 -19.03 -8.49 -2.59
N LEU A 179 -18.22 -7.61 -3.18
CA LEU A 179 -18.68 -6.39 -3.82
C LEU A 179 -19.61 -6.66 -5.01
N ILE A 180 -19.31 -7.68 -5.81
CA ILE A 180 -20.13 -8.10 -6.95
C ILE A 180 -21.51 -8.58 -6.46
N LEU A 181 -21.53 -9.43 -5.42
CA LEU A 181 -22.78 -9.90 -4.81
C LEU A 181 -23.62 -8.75 -4.25
N LEU A 182 -23.00 -7.81 -3.54
CA LEU A 182 -23.65 -6.59 -3.05
C LEU A 182 -24.30 -5.78 -4.18
N LYS A 183 -23.63 -5.68 -5.33
CA LYS A 183 -24.14 -4.92 -6.47
C LYS A 183 -25.31 -5.62 -7.17
N ASN A 184 -25.25 -6.94 -7.31
CA ASN A 184 -26.23 -7.72 -8.07
C ASN A 184 -27.50 -8.01 -7.26
N ASN A 185 -27.36 -8.34 -5.97
CA ASN A 185 -28.48 -8.87 -5.18
C ASN A 185 -29.01 -7.86 -4.14
N GLY A 186 -28.35 -6.71 -3.95
CA GLY A 186 -28.72 -5.69 -2.96
C GLY A 186 -28.68 -6.14 -1.49
N GLN A 187 -28.41 -7.43 -1.26
CA GLN A 187 -28.28 -8.03 0.05
C GLN A 187 -26.83 -7.89 0.51
N VAL A 188 -26.65 -7.47 1.77
CA VAL A 188 -25.39 -7.56 2.50
C VAL A 188 -25.14 -9.05 2.75
N PRO A 189 -24.19 -9.71 2.05
CA PRO A 189 -23.91 -11.11 2.32
C PRO A 189 -23.31 -11.17 3.73
N SER A 190 -23.97 -11.85 4.67
CA SER A 190 -23.47 -12.09 6.02
C SER A 190 -23.33 -10.87 6.97
N GLU A 191 -23.77 -11.10 8.21
CA GLU A 191 -23.45 -10.30 9.42
C GLU A 191 -21.94 -10.09 9.64
N ASP A 192 -21.08 -10.89 9.00
CA ASP A 192 -19.63 -10.94 9.24
C ASP A 192 -18.86 -9.71 8.72
N TRP A 193 -19.44 -8.91 7.81
CA TRP A 193 -18.77 -7.77 7.15
C TRP A 193 -19.49 -6.44 7.36
N LYS A 194 -19.84 -6.13 8.62
CA LYS A 194 -20.40 -4.83 9.00
C LYS A 194 -19.46 -3.67 8.66
N PRO A 195 -19.97 -2.48 8.29
CA PRO A 195 -19.16 -1.32 7.92
C PRO A 195 -18.06 -0.97 8.93
N GLN A 196 -18.32 -1.08 10.24
CA GLN A 196 -17.32 -0.76 11.26
C GLN A 196 -16.11 -1.71 11.21
N LYS A 197 -16.35 -3.00 10.93
CA LYS A 197 -15.28 -3.99 10.78
C LYS A 197 -14.48 -3.74 9.50
N LEU A 198 -15.17 -3.51 8.37
CA LEU A 198 -14.50 -3.19 7.10
C LEU A 198 -13.67 -1.92 7.20
N LEU A 199 -14.16 -0.89 7.90
CA LEU A 199 -13.41 0.35 8.14
C LEU A 199 -12.14 0.10 8.97
N LYS A 200 -12.19 -0.78 9.96
CA LYS A 200 -11.00 -1.18 10.74
C LYS A 200 -9.97 -1.91 9.87
N ILE A 201 -10.41 -2.84 9.01
CA ILE A 201 -9.55 -3.57 8.08
C ILE A 201 -8.92 -2.60 7.06
N LEU A 202 -9.72 -1.70 6.48
CA LEU A 202 -9.25 -0.66 5.57
C LEU A 202 -8.17 0.20 6.24
N SER A 203 -8.44 0.68 7.46
CA SER A 203 -7.49 1.50 8.22
C SER A 203 -6.16 0.77 8.45
N HIS A 204 -6.18 -0.52 8.79
CA HIS A 204 -4.98 -1.35 8.91
C HIS A 204 -4.23 -1.47 7.57
N CYS A 205 -4.93 -1.75 6.48
CA CYS A 205 -4.31 -1.84 5.15
C CYS A 205 -3.63 -0.53 4.77
N GLU A 206 -4.31 0.61 4.92
CA GLU A 206 -3.73 1.92 4.62
C GLU A 206 -2.52 2.23 5.51
N LYS A 207 -2.56 1.88 6.80
CA LYS A 207 -1.46 2.09 7.74
C LYS A 207 -0.23 1.26 7.37
N ILE A 208 -0.42 -0.01 6.99
CA ILE A 208 0.64 -0.87 6.45
C ILE A 208 1.24 -0.24 5.19
N VAL A 209 0.39 0.23 4.26
CA VAL A 209 0.84 0.91 3.03
C VAL A 209 1.66 2.16 3.37
N ARG A 210 1.19 3.04 4.26
CA ARG A 210 1.92 4.25 4.68
C ARG A 210 3.30 3.92 5.22
N ARG A 211 3.40 2.96 6.16
CA ARG A 211 4.67 2.55 6.76
C ARG A 211 5.64 1.98 5.73
N ARG A 212 5.16 1.17 4.80
CA ARG A 212 5.98 0.61 3.71
C ARG A 212 6.40 1.68 2.69
N VAL A 213 5.50 2.59 2.31
CA VAL A 213 5.80 3.71 1.40
C VAL A 213 6.80 4.67 2.03
N SER A 214 6.79 4.90 3.35
CA SER A 214 7.83 5.68 4.01
C SER A 214 9.22 5.10 3.84
N LEU A 215 9.34 3.77 3.89
CA LEU A 215 10.62 3.07 3.73
C LEU A 215 11.12 3.08 2.29
N ASP A 216 10.24 3.19 1.28
CA ASP A 216 10.66 3.28 -0.13
C ASP A 216 11.67 4.40 -0.40
N TRP A 217 11.61 5.47 0.40
CA TRP A 217 12.52 6.62 0.33
C TRP A 217 13.93 6.31 0.85
N GLY A 218 14.08 5.25 1.66
CA GLY A 218 15.34 4.80 2.24
C GLY A 218 15.93 3.54 1.61
N ILE A 219 15.17 2.78 0.83
CA ILE A 219 15.72 1.61 0.13
C ILE A 219 16.75 2.13 -0.89
N GLU A 220 18.03 1.85 -0.65
CA GLU A 220 19.09 1.99 -1.64
C GLU A 220 18.79 1.04 -2.79
N ASN A 221 18.32 1.62 -3.90
CA ASN A 221 18.23 0.92 -5.15
C ASN A 221 19.42 1.42 -5.96
N ASP A 222 20.56 0.75 -5.85
CA ASP A 222 21.38 0.74 -7.04
C ASP A 222 20.53 0.03 -8.12
N LEU A 223 19.85 0.82 -8.95
CA LEU A 223 19.00 0.29 -10.03
C LEU A 223 19.86 -0.38 -11.12
N LEU A 224 21.18 -0.22 -11.05
CA LEU A 224 22.15 -0.91 -11.88
C LEU A 224 22.59 -2.25 -11.26
N ASP A 225 22.38 -2.45 -9.95
CA ASP A 225 22.50 -3.75 -9.29
C ASP A 225 21.18 -4.53 -9.38
N ASN A 226 21.24 -5.72 -9.98
CA ASN A 226 20.10 -6.63 -10.09
C ASN A 226 19.55 -7.00 -8.70
N THR A 227 20.39 -7.10 -7.67
CA THR A 227 19.95 -7.45 -6.32
C THR A 227 19.15 -6.30 -5.69
N GLY A 228 19.67 -5.07 -5.75
CA GLY A 228 18.98 -3.85 -5.31
C GLY A 228 17.65 -3.63 -6.03
N TYR A 229 17.62 -3.78 -7.36
CA TYR A 229 16.40 -3.66 -8.16
C TYR A 229 15.32 -4.67 -7.75
N ASN A 230 15.68 -5.95 -7.59
CA ASN A 230 14.72 -7.00 -7.24
C ASN A 230 14.13 -6.81 -5.84
N VAL A 231 14.93 -6.33 -4.87
CA VAL A 231 14.45 -6.02 -3.51
C VAL A 231 13.42 -4.90 -3.54
N TRP A 232 13.69 -3.82 -4.29
CA TRP A 232 12.74 -2.74 -4.44
C TRP A 232 11.46 -3.17 -5.15
N LYS A 233 11.59 -3.91 -6.25
CA LYS A 233 10.46 -4.46 -7.00
C LYS A 233 9.56 -5.29 -6.08
N ALA A 234 10.14 -6.20 -5.30
CA ALA A 234 9.41 -7.02 -4.34
C ALA A 234 8.68 -6.15 -3.30
N HIS A 235 9.35 -5.13 -2.76
CA HIS A 235 8.70 -4.19 -1.83
C HIS A 235 7.54 -3.42 -2.46
N VAL A 236 7.68 -2.92 -3.69
CA VAL A 236 6.58 -2.27 -4.41
C VAL A 236 5.42 -3.25 -4.63
N MET A 237 5.69 -4.52 -4.98
CA MET A 237 4.64 -5.51 -5.18
C MET A 237 3.76 -5.69 -3.94
N ILE A 238 4.37 -5.85 -2.75
CA ILE A 238 3.61 -6.03 -1.50
C ILE A 238 2.84 -4.76 -1.10
N VAL A 239 3.41 -3.56 -1.34
CA VAL A 239 2.70 -2.28 -1.16
C VAL A 239 1.44 -2.24 -2.03
N MET A 240 1.56 -2.63 -3.31
CA MET A 240 0.44 -2.64 -4.24
C MET A 240 -0.63 -3.68 -3.86
N SER A 241 -0.28 -4.83 -3.30
CA SER A 241 -1.24 -5.83 -2.81
C SER A 241 -2.10 -5.31 -1.66
N TYR A 242 -1.50 -4.69 -0.64
CA TYR A 242 -2.29 -4.07 0.43
C TYR A 242 -3.12 -2.88 -0.08
N ALA A 243 -2.58 -2.07 -1.00
CA ALA A 243 -3.31 -0.96 -1.58
C ALA A 243 -4.51 -1.44 -2.43
N ALA A 244 -4.37 -2.54 -3.16
CA ALA A 244 -5.47 -3.13 -3.93
C ALA A 244 -6.59 -3.64 -3.00
N LEU A 245 -6.22 -4.33 -1.90
CA LEU A 245 -7.17 -4.71 -0.86
C LEU A 245 -7.90 -3.49 -0.27
N ALA A 246 -7.17 -2.42 0.05
CA ALA A 246 -7.75 -1.17 0.55
C ALA A 246 -8.75 -0.56 -0.46
N VAL A 247 -8.45 -0.59 -1.76
CA VAL A 247 -9.37 -0.09 -2.79
C VAL A 247 -10.68 -0.87 -2.79
N VAL A 248 -10.63 -2.20 -2.79
CA VAL A 248 -11.85 -3.02 -2.81
C VAL A 248 -12.68 -2.79 -1.54
N LEU A 249 -12.05 -2.66 -0.38
CA LEU A 249 -12.72 -2.35 0.88
C LEU A 249 -13.39 -0.97 0.85
N ASP A 250 -12.72 0.06 0.34
CA ASP A 250 -13.30 1.40 0.17
C ASP A 250 -14.53 1.37 -0.77
N MET A 251 -14.46 0.60 -1.85
CA MET A 251 -15.58 0.43 -2.77
C MET A 251 -16.79 -0.22 -2.09
N ILE A 252 -16.57 -1.26 -1.28
CA ILE A 252 -17.62 -1.91 -0.50
C ILE A 252 -18.26 -0.91 0.47
N LEU A 253 -17.44 -0.18 1.24
CA LEU A 253 -17.90 0.80 2.21
C LEU A 253 -18.76 1.88 1.54
N LYS A 254 -18.30 2.44 0.40
CA LYS A 254 -19.08 3.42 -0.38
C LYS A 254 -20.39 2.85 -0.90
N LYS A 255 -20.44 1.56 -1.24
CA LYS A 255 -21.66 0.89 -1.69
C LYS A 255 -22.65 0.61 -0.55
N GLN A 256 -22.14 0.35 0.65
CA GLN A 256 -22.96 0.10 1.85
C GLN A 256 -23.46 1.40 2.52
N GLN A 257 -22.88 2.56 2.21
CA GLN A 257 -23.40 3.84 2.69
C GLN A 257 -24.75 4.16 2.01
N PRO A 258 -25.79 4.57 2.77
CA PRO A 258 -27.04 5.00 2.17
C PRO A 258 -26.79 6.22 1.27
N VAL A 259 -27.32 6.18 0.05
CA VAL A 259 -27.35 7.37 -0.82
C VAL A 259 -28.15 8.43 -0.08
N ALA A 260 -27.51 9.52 0.33
CA ALA A 260 -28.23 10.65 0.91
C ALA A 260 -29.35 11.05 -0.05
N PRO A 261 -30.60 11.20 0.41
CA PRO A 261 -31.70 11.59 -0.46
C PRO A 261 -31.31 12.92 -1.12
N VAL A 262 -31.34 12.95 -2.45
CA VAL A 262 -31.24 14.20 -3.20
C VAL A 262 -32.47 15.00 -2.80
N VAL A 263 -32.30 15.94 -1.87
CA VAL A 263 -33.27 16.98 -1.62
C VAL A 263 -33.31 17.80 -2.90
N LYS A 264 -34.23 17.43 -3.81
CA LYS A 264 -34.66 18.33 -4.87
C LYS A 264 -35.32 19.51 -4.17
N SER A 265 -34.52 20.54 -3.89
CA SER A 265 -35.04 21.87 -3.62
C SER A 265 -35.83 22.28 -4.87
N ARG A 266 -37.15 22.18 -4.78
CA ARG A 266 -38.05 22.85 -5.72
C ARG A 266 -37.83 24.34 -5.51
N LEU A 267 -37.16 24.98 -6.47
CA LEU A 267 -37.37 26.39 -6.77
C LEU A 267 -38.60 26.48 -7.68
#